data_AF-A0A177YE49-F1
#
_entry.id   AF-A0A177YE49-F1
#
_cell.length_a   1.000
_cell.length_b   1.000
_cell.length_c   1.000
_cell.angle_alpha   90.00
_cell.angle_beta   90.00
_cell.angle_gamma   90.00
#
_symmetry.space_group_name_H-M   'P 1'
#
loop_
_entity.id
_entity.type
_entity.pdbx_description
1 polymer ?
#
loop_
_entity_poly.entity_id
_entity_poly.type
_entity_poly.pdbx_seq_one_letter_code
_entity_poly.pdbx_strand_id
1 'polypeptide(L)'
;MASIPSEIVWQAKLFTFCAIPGCDALVATPGDVCIACQRAFGDMLQAQDGPVVDAEQVAAEFAARDADVLAHYRRPRRDSACAGT
;
A
#
# COMPACT_ATOMS: atom_id res chain seq x y z
N MET A 1 5.67 -10.11 -36.25
CA MET A 1 5.24 -8.98 -35.41
C MET A 1 3.71 -8.91 -35.50
N ALA A 2 3.00 -9.47 -34.53
CA ALA A 2 1.53 -9.50 -34.56
C ALA A 2 1.01 -8.13 -34.09
N SER A 3 0.30 -7.42 -34.97
CA SER A 3 -0.42 -6.20 -34.60
C SER A 3 -1.51 -6.56 -33.59
N ILE A 4 -1.40 -6.04 -32.38
CA ILE A 4 -2.46 -6.12 -31.38
C ILE A 4 -3.61 -5.25 -31.92
N PRO A 5 -4.82 -5.79 -32.15
CA PRO A 5 -5.94 -5.00 -32.65
C PRO A 5 -6.28 -3.85 -31.69
N SER A 6 -6.58 -2.68 -32.25
CA SER A 6 -6.84 -1.42 -31.53
C SER A 6 -7.93 -1.54 -30.46
N GLU A 7 -8.83 -2.50 -30.61
CA GLU A 7 -9.92 -2.83 -29.69
C GLU A 7 -9.40 -3.28 -28.30
N ILE A 8 -8.27 -3.98 -28.27
CA ILE A 8 -7.61 -4.45 -27.05
C ILE A 8 -7.00 -3.27 -26.28
N VAL A 9 -6.58 -2.22 -26.99
CA VAL A 9 -5.91 -1.04 -26.39
C VAL A 9 -6.90 -0.15 -25.61
N TRP A 10 -8.16 -0.06 -26.04
CA TRP A 10 -9.17 0.75 -25.33
C TRP A 10 -9.75 0.02 -24.13
N GLN A 11 -9.95 -1.31 -24.20
CA GLN A 11 -10.35 -2.10 -23.04
C GLN A 11 -9.33 -2.02 -21.89
N ALA A 12 -8.04 -1.94 -22.22
CA ALA A 12 -6.98 -1.74 -21.24
C ALA A 12 -7.01 -0.37 -20.53
N LYS A 13 -7.79 0.61 -21.03
CA LYS A 13 -8.00 1.91 -20.34
C LYS A 13 -9.28 1.96 -19.51
N LEU A 14 -10.23 1.04 -19.73
CA LEU A 14 -11.54 1.06 -19.07
C LEU A 14 -11.56 0.27 -17.76
N PHE A 15 -10.63 -0.66 -17.60
CA PHE A 15 -10.56 -1.54 -16.45
C PHE A 15 -9.18 -1.49 -15.82
N THR A 16 -9.16 -1.66 -14.51
CA THR A 16 -7.96 -1.85 -13.70
C THR A 16 -8.06 -3.17 -12.95
N PHE A 17 -7.00 -3.56 -12.26
CA PHE A 17 -7.01 -4.76 -11.43
C PHE A 17 -7.66 -4.51 -10.07
N CYS A 18 -8.25 -5.57 -9.53
CA CYS A 18 -8.78 -5.64 -8.17
C CYS A 18 -7.74 -5.14 -7.16
N ALA A 19 -8.18 -4.37 -6.16
CA ALA A 19 -7.30 -3.83 -5.12
C ALA A 19 -6.63 -4.91 -4.23
N ILE A 20 -7.09 -6.16 -4.29
CA ILE A 20 -6.55 -7.26 -3.49
C ILE A 20 -5.25 -7.78 -4.11
N PRO A 21 -4.12 -7.81 -3.36
CA PRO A 21 -2.85 -8.32 -3.85
C PRO A 21 -2.98 -9.77 -4.33
N GLY A 22 -2.51 -10.04 -5.55
CA GLY A 22 -2.58 -11.36 -6.18
C GLY A 22 -3.93 -11.73 -6.80
N CYS A 23 -4.87 -10.79 -6.90
CA CYS A 23 -6.12 -10.98 -7.64
C CYS A 23 -6.05 -10.29 -9.02
N ASP A 24 -6.12 -11.09 -10.09
CA ASP A 24 -6.09 -10.58 -11.47
C ASP A 24 -7.47 -10.23 -12.04
N ALA A 25 -8.50 -10.15 -11.18
CA ALA A 25 -9.84 -9.78 -11.62
C ALA A 25 -9.91 -8.31 -12.04
N LEU A 26 -10.59 -8.03 -13.15
CA LEU A 26 -10.79 -6.68 -13.65
C LEU A 26 -11.93 -5.96 -12.91
N VAL A 27 -11.72 -4.69 -12.59
CA VAL A 27 -12.68 -3.78 -11.96
C VAL A 27 -12.74 -2.45 -12.71
N ALA A 28 -13.85 -1.72 -12.57
CA ALA A 28 -14.07 -0.46 -13.27
C ALA A 28 -13.35 0.73 -12.61
N THR A 29 -13.29 0.74 -11.27
CA THR A 29 -12.70 1.85 -10.51
C THR A 29 -11.41 1.42 -9.83
N PRO A 30 -10.32 2.21 -9.89
CA PRO A 30 -9.14 1.98 -9.06
C PRO A 30 -9.52 1.95 -7.57
N GLY A 31 -9.04 0.94 -6.85
CA GLY A 31 -9.38 0.72 -5.44
C GLY A 31 -10.59 -0.20 -5.22
N ASP A 32 -11.36 -0.55 -6.25
CA ASP A 32 -12.46 -1.50 -6.12
C ASP A 32 -11.96 -2.92 -5.86
N VAL A 33 -12.73 -3.65 -5.06
CA VAL A 33 -12.55 -5.08 -4.81
C VAL A 33 -13.59 -5.86 -5.61
N CYS A 34 -13.19 -6.92 -6.33
CA CYS A 34 -14.13 -7.72 -7.11
C CYS A 34 -15.15 -8.47 -6.23
N ILE A 35 -16.32 -8.84 -6.79
CA ILE A 35 -17.40 -9.51 -6.04
C ILE A 35 -16.93 -10.79 -5.34
N ALA A 36 -16.02 -11.55 -5.95
CA ALA A 36 -15.49 -12.77 -5.34
C ALA A 36 -14.68 -12.47 -4.07
N CYS A 37 -13.78 -11.49 -4.12
CA CYS A 37 -13.01 -11.04 -2.97
C CYS A 37 -13.90 -10.37 -1.90
N GLN A 38 -14.91 -9.58 -2.31
CA GLN A 38 -15.90 -9.03 -1.37
C GLN A 38 -16.61 -10.14 -0.60
N ARG A 39 -16.99 -11.24 -1.25
CA ARG A 39 -17.62 -12.39 -0.58
C ARG A 39 -16.66 -13.17 0.30
N ALA A 40 -15.41 -13.30 -0.12
CA ALA A 40 -14.40 -14.07 0.62
C ALA A 40 -13.93 -13.36 1.89
N PHE A 41 -13.68 -12.06 1.80
CA PHE A 41 -13.14 -11.26 2.90
C PHE A 41 -14.23 -10.50 3.68
N GLY A 42 -15.35 -10.15 3.04
CA GLY A 42 -16.52 -9.54 3.68
C GLY A 42 -16.14 -8.36 4.57
N ASP A 43 -16.49 -8.46 5.85
CA ASP A 43 -16.27 -7.43 6.88
C ASP A 43 -14.79 -7.19 7.21
N MET A 44 -13.89 -8.08 6.79
CA MET A 44 -12.44 -7.86 6.95
C MET A 44 -11.92 -6.81 5.97
N LEU A 45 -12.67 -6.49 4.91
CA LEU A 45 -12.34 -5.40 4.00
C LEU A 45 -12.69 -4.08 4.68
N GLN A 46 -11.71 -3.48 5.33
CA GLN A 46 -11.84 -2.13 5.87
C GLN A 46 -11.49 -1.15 4.76
N ALA A 47 -12.51 -0.59 4.11
CA ALA A 47 -12.33 0.53 3.20
C ALA A 47 -11.71 1.69 3.99
N GLN A 48 -10.54 2.13 3.56
CA GLN A 48 -9.90 3.32 4.11
C GLN A 48 -10.25 4.49 3.20
N ASP A 49 -11.04 5.43 3.70
CA ASP A 49 -11.23 6.73 3.06
C ASP A 49 -9.95 7.55 3.22
N GLY A 50 -8.97 7.28 2.37
CA GLY A 50 -7.69 7.96 2.33
C GLY A 50 -7.46 8.69 1.01
N PRO A 51 -6.69 9.78 0.99
CA PRO A 51 -6.24 10.35 -0.26
C PRO A 51 -5.45 9.30 -1.05
N VAL A 52 -5.60 9.32 -2.38
CA VAL A 52 -4.75 8.50 -3.25
C VAL A 52 -3.32 9.02 -3.08
N VAL A 53 -2.49 8.24 -2.39
CA VAL A 53 -1.06 8.52 -2.20
C VAL A 53 -0.25 7.71 -3.20
N ASP A 54 0.73 8.35 -3.81
CA ASP A 54 1.66 7.64 -4.69
C ASP A 54 2.69 6.83 -3.88
N ALA A 55 3.36 5.89 -4.55
CA ALA A 55 4.32 5.00 -3.91
C ALA A 55 5.53 5.75 -3.30
N GLU A 56 5.91 6.88 -3.88
CA GLU A 56 7.05 7.69 -3.45
C GLU A 56 6.73 8.47 -2.17
N GLN A 57 5.51 9.00 -2.07
CA GLN A 57 4.97 9.61 -0.86
C GLN A 57 4.93 8.61 0.30
N VAL A 58 4.43 7.39 0.05
CA VAL A 58 4.39 6.33 1.05
C VAL A 58 5.82 5.98 1.52
N ALA A 59 6.76 5.83 0.59
CA ALA A 59 8.16 5.55 0.92
C ALA A 59 8.80 6.66 1.76
N ALA A 60 8.52 7.93 1.44
CA ALA A 60 9.02 9.07 2.20
C ALA A 60 8.47 9.10 3.63
N GLU A 61 7.18 8.81 3.81
CA GLU A 61 6.55 8.74 5.13
C GLU A 61 7.18 7.62 5.99
N PHE A 62 7.35 6.43 5.43
CA PHE A 62 7.99 5.32 6.13
C PHE A 62 9.45 5.62 6.48
N ALA A 63 10.22 6.24 5.57
CA ALA A 63 11.60 6.63 5.84
C ALA A 63 11.71 7.65 6.99
N ALA A 64 10.78 8.60 7.07
CA ALA A 64 10.73 9.57 8.17
C ALA A 64 10.44 8.89 9.52
N ARG A 65 9.47 7.95 9.54
CA ARG A 65 9.14 7.17 10.74
C ARG A 65 10.32 6.33 11.20
N ASP A 66 10.99 5.64 10.28
CA ASP A 66 12.16 4.82 10.59
C ASP A 66 13.32 5.66 11.15
N ALA A 67 13.55 6.86 10.60
CA ALA A 67 14.56 7.78 11.10
C ALA A 67 14.27 8.21 12.56
N ASP A 68 13.01 8.51 12.89
CA ASP A 68 12.61 8.87 14.26
C ASP A 68 12.82 7.69 15.23
N VAL A 69 12.40 6.49 14.84
CA VAL A 69 12.59 5.27 15.63
C VAL A 69 14.07 5.01 15.89
N LEU A 70 14.91 5.11 14.86
CA LEU A 70 16.36 4.95 15.01
C LEU A 70 16.98 6.03 15.91
N ALA A 71 16.50 7.27 15.81
CA ALA A 71 16.95 8.34 16.70
C ALA A 71 16.57 8.07 18.16
N HIS A 72 15.37 7.54 18.41
CA HIS A 72 14.93 7.12 19.74
C HIS A 72 15.84 6.04 20.33
N TYR A 73 16.13 4.98 19.57
CA TYR A 73 16.99 3.88 20.04
C TYR A 73 18.47 4.25 20.17
N ARG A 74 18.96 5.22 19.39
CA ARG A 74 20.32 5.74 19.51
C ARG A 74 20.50 6.67 20.71
N ARG A 75 19.43 7.08 21.40
CA ARG A 75 19.57 7.88 22.62
C ARG A 75 20.37 7.09 23.65
N PRO A 76 21.44 7.68 24.21
CA PRO A 76 22.15 7.07 25.33
C PRO A 76 21.14 6.79 26.45
N ARG A 77 21.09 5.56 26.96
CA ARG A 77 20.36 5.29 28.20
C ARG A 77 20.97 6.15 29.29
N ARG A 78 20.13 6.95 29.97
CA ARG A 78 20.57 7.84 31.06
C ARG A 78 20.75 7.05 32.36
N ASP A 79 21.37 5.88 32.25
CA ASP A 79 21.52 4.90 33.33
C ASP A 79 23.02 4.62 33.51
N SER A 80 23.79 5.69 33.70
CA SER A 80 25.19 5.61 34.16
C SER A 80 25.34 6.15 35.59
N ALA A 81 24.25 6.24 36.34
CA ALA A 81 24.25 6.66 37.73
C ALA A 81 24.15 5.45 38.69
N CYS A 82 25.00 4.45 38.48
CA CYS A 82 25.45 3.54 39.52
C CYS A 82 26.97 3.40 39.40
N ALA A 83 27.67 4.52 39.64
CA ALA A 83 29.10 4.53 39.88
C ALA A 83 29.36 5.54 41.00
N GLY A 84 29.44 5.03 42.24
CA GLY A 84 29.86 5.83 43.40
C GLY A 84 29.16 5.44 44.70
N THR A 85 29.70 4.43 45.39
CA THR A 85 30.48 4.56 46.65
C THR A 85 30.98 3.19 47.05
#